data_AF-A0A2A9PCF1-F1
#
_entry.id   AF-A0A2A9PCF1-F1
#
_cell.length_a   1.000
_cell.length_b   1.000
_cell.length_c   1.000
_cell.angle_alpha   90.00
_cell.angle_beta   90.00
_cell.angle_gamma   90.00
#
_symmetry.space_group_name_H-M   'P 1'
#
loop_
_entity.id
_entity.type
_entity.pdbx_description
1 polymer ?
#
loop_
_entity_poly.entity_id
_entity_poly.type
_entity_poly.pdbx_seq_one_letter_code
_entity_poly.pdbx_strand_id
1 'polypeptide(L)'
;MEQNHILTLACPDRPGIIHAVTALLSSHNLNIVDMRQFSDPTSHRFFMRLLFGPASDTSSLDEGLKALCKEYDMDPVRLRPATHRLRALIMVSRIGHCLNDLLFRVRASETQLPVDIVAVISNHPDHEALVTSHGVPFHYLPIVGQDAESRKAAKEKQEDQVLHLVRKLDIELVVLARYMQVLSPKICSALSGRIINIHHSFLPSFKGARPYHQAYDRGVKIIGATAHFVTADLDEGPIIEQRVARVDHAMTPRQLADKGSDTESHVLAAAVRWYAEGRVFLNGAKTVVFD
;
A
#
# COMPACT_ATOMS: atom_id res chain seq x y z
N MET A 1 21.07 19.70 -6.31
CA MET A 1 20.06 20.66 -5.81
C MET A 1 19.69 20.23 -4.41
N GLU A 2 19.61 21.15 -3.46
CA GLU A 2 19.23 20.78 -2.10
C GLU A 2 17.74 20.46 -2.05
N GLN A 3 17.36 19.42 -1.31
CA GLN A 3 15.98 18.97 -1.18
C GLN A 3 15.70 18.39 0.20
N ASN A 4 14.42 18.30 0.55
CA ASN A 4 13.99 17.62 1.77
C ASN A 4 14.07 16.10 1.60
N HIS A 5 14.27 15.40 2.71
CA HIS A 5 14.38 13.95 2.80
C HIS A 5 13.43 13.41 3.88
N ILE A 6 12.96 12.19 3.67
CA ILE A 6 12.11 11.46 4.62
C ILE A 6 12.95 10.34 5.24
N LEU A 7 13.03 10.32 6.56
CA LEU A 7 13.56 9.20 7.35
C LEU A 7 12.40 8.55 8.11
N THR A 8 12.24 7.23 7.94
CA THR A 8 11.33 6.41 8.73
C THR A 8 12.09 5.33 9.47
N LEU A 9 11.79 5.14 10.75
CA LEU A 9 12.39 4.11 11.59
C LEU A 9 11.36 3.50 12.54
N ALA A 10 11.62 2.26 12.95
CA ALA A 10 10.87 1.54 13.96
C ALA A 10 11.84 0.68 14.79
N CYS A 11 11.61 0.56 16.09
CA CYS A 11 12.48 -0.19 17.00
C CYS A 11 11.76 -0.56 18.31
N PRO A 12 12.36 -1.37 19.19
CA PRO A 12 11.92 -1.49 20.58
C PRO A 12 11.94 -0.12 21.27
N ASP A 13 10.88 0.21 22.01
CA ASP A 13 10.78 1.50 22.67
C ASP A 13 11.69 1.57 23.91
N ARG A 14 12.46 2.66 24.02
CA ARG A 14 13.32 2.96 25.16
C ARG A 14 13.75 4.43 25.17
N PRO A 15 14.14 4.98 26.34
CA PRO A 15 14.62 6.35 26.43
C PRO A 15 15.80 6.65 25.49
N GLY A 16 15.85 7.88 24.98
CA GLY A 16 16.99 8.42 24.22
C GLY A 16 16.88 8.33 22.70
N ILE A 17 15.93 7.56 22.13
CA ILE A 17 15.80 7.40 20.66
C ILE A 17 15.66 8.76 19.95
N ILE A 18 14.69 9.57 20.39
CA ILE A 18 14.42 10.89 19.79
C ILE A 18 15.66 11.78 19.87
N HIS A 19 16.32 11.83 21.04
CA HIS A 19 17.51 12.64 21.22
C HIS A 19 18.64 12.19 20.29
N ALA A 20 18.92 10.90 20.21
CA ALA A 20 20.02 10.38 19.40
C ALA A 20 19.81 10.65 17.91
N VAL A 21 18.59 10.44 17.40
CA VAL A 21 18.25 10.70 15.99
C VAL A 21 18.29 12.20 15.67
N THR A 22 17.72 13.04 16.52
CA THR A 22 17.69 14.50 16.30
C THR A 22 19.07 15.13 16.47
N ALA A 23 19.89 14.62 17.39
CA ALA A 23 21.28 15.05 17.57
C ALA A 23 22.14 14.70 16.35
N LEU A 24 21.96 13.51 15.76
CA LEU A 24 22.62 13.15 14.51
C LEU A 24 22.26 14.14 13.39
N LEU A 25 20.98 14.44 13.17
CA LEU A 25 20.59 15.40 12.13
C LEU A 25 21.18 16.79 12.41
N SER A 26 21.11 17.26 13.65
CA SER A 26 21.65 18.55 14.07
C SER A 26 23.18 18.65 13.92
N SER A 27 23.94 17.59 14.20
CA SER A 27 25.40 17.59 14.03
C SER A 27 25.85 17.72 12.57
N HIS A 28 24.96 17.42 11.62
CA HIS A 28 25.16 17.66 10.19
C HIS A 28 24.50 18.96 9.71
N ASN A 29 24.10 19.85 10.62
CA ASN A 29 23.44 21.13 10.35
C ASN A 29 22.15 20.99 9.52
N LEU A 30 21.42 19.89 9.73
CA LEU A 30 20.16 19.61 9.06
C LEU A 30 18.97 20.06 9.92
N ASN A 31 18.06 20.82 9.32
CA ASN A 31 16.84 21.24 9.99
C ASN A 31 15.74 20.18 9.86
N ILE A 32 14.97 19.97 10.93
CA ILE A 32 13.78 19.11 10.91
C ILE A 32 12.57 19.98 10.55
N VAL A 33 11.86 19.62 9.49
CA VAL A 33 10.69 20.33 8.97
C VAL A 33 9.39 19.78 9.54
N ASP A 34 9.28 18.46 9.64
CA ASP A 34 8.14 17.75 10.24
C ASP A 34 8.65 16.51 10.97
N MET A 35 8.03 16.21 12.12
CA MET A 35 8.39 15.06 12.94
C MET A 35 7.14 14.46 13.55
N ARG A 36 6.92 13.17 13.32
CA ARG A 36 5.87 12.38 13.95
C ARG A 36 6.50 11.19 14.66
N GLN A 37 5.99 10.88 15.84
CA GLN A 37 6.44 9.75 16.64
C GLN A 37 5.25 9.08 17.32
N PHE A 38 5.39 7.79 17.60
CA PHE A 38 4.44 7.04 18.39
C PHE A 38 5.13 5.91 19.14
N SER A 39 4.95 5.90 20.46
CA SER A 39 5.27 4.77 21.33
C SER A 39 4.01 3.95 21.55
N ASP A 40 4.02 2.68 21.14
CA ASP A 40 2.94 1.75 21.42
C ASP A 40 3.16 1.09 22.81
N PRO A 41 2.33 1.39 23.82
CA PRO A 41 2.50 0.85 25.16
C PRO A 41 2.19 -0.65 25.26
N THR A 42 1.51 -1.24 24.27
CA THR A 42 1.17 -2.67 24.25
C THR A 42 2.22 -3.50 23.55
N SER A 43 2.68 -3.06 22.37
CA SER A 43 3.74 -3.79 21.64
C SER A 43 5.15 -3.41 22.10
N HIS A 44 5.29 -2.38 22.95
CA HIS A 44 6.57 -1.81 23.38
C HIS A 44 7.48 -1.45 22.20
N ARG A 45 6.87 -0.93 21.13
CA ARG A 45 7.57 -0.50 19.90
C ARG A 45 7.45 1.00 19.73
N PHE A 46 8.50 1.60 19.21
CA PHE A 46 8.59 3.00 18.85
C PHE A 46 8.62 3.15 17.34
N PHE A 47 7.91 4.14 16.82
CA PHE A 47 7.82 4.47 15.39
C PHE A 47 8.08 5.96 15.21
N MET A 48 8.85 6.32 14.19
CA MET A 48 9.15 7.73 13.92
C MET A 48 9.27 7.99 12.43
N ARG A 49 8.71 9.12 12.01
CA ARG A 49 8.82 9.69 10.67
C ARG A 49 9.34 11.12 10.79
N LEU A 50 10.39 11.43 10.06
CA LEU A 50 11.03 12.73 10.00
C LEU A 50 11.05 13.22 8.55
N LEU A 51 10.65 14.46 8.33
CA LEU A 51 10.97 15.25 7.14
C LEU A 51 12.06 16.24 7.55
N PHE A 52 13.20 16.22 6.89
CA PHE A 52 14.34 17.08 7.23
C PHE A 52 15.05 17.58 5.98
N GLY A 53 15.87 18.61 6.13
CA GLY A 53 16.63 19.24 5.05
C GLY A 53 16.60 20.77 5.14
N PRO A 54 16.95 21.46 4.04
CA PRO A 54 17.35 20.89 2.76
C PRO A 54 18.79 20.31 2.81
N ALA A 55 19.07 19.29 1.99
CA ALA A 55 20.41 18.70 1.85
C ALA A 55 20.68 18.33 0.39
N SER A 56 21.93 18.43 -0.07
CA SER A 56 22.34 17.96 -1.41
C SER A 56 22.32 16.44 -1.53
N ASP A 57 22.72 15.77 -0.45
CA ASP A 57 22.77 14.33 -0.29
C ASP A 57 22.73 13.98 1.20
N THR A 58 22.63 12.69 1.52
CA THR A 58 22.55 12.19 2.89
C THR A 58 23.68 11.24 3.24
N SER A 59 24.73 11.17 2.42
CA SER A 59 25.82 10.18 2.58
C SER A 59 26.54 10.33 3.92
N SER A 60 26.63 11.57 4.44
CA SER A 60 27.23 11.85 5.74
C SER A 60 26.47 11.26 6.93
N LEU A 61 25.20 10.89 6.75
CA LEU A 61 24.37 10.28 7.80
C LEU A 61 24.55 8.76 7.90
N ASP A 62 25.14 8.10 6.90
CA ASP A 62 25.14 6.64 6.78
C ASP A 62 25.81 5.95 7.96
N GLU A 63 26.97 6.45 8.40
CA GLU A 63 27.69 5.88 9.54
C GLU A 63 26.92 6.06 10.85
N GLY A 64 26.39 7.28 11.08
CA GLY A 64 25.60 7.59 12.27
C GLY A 64 24.32 6.78 12.33
N LEU A 65 23.58 6.67 11.22
CA LEU A 65 22.37 5.85 11.14
C LEU A 65 22.68 4.37 11.37
N LYS A 66 23.76 3.82 10.80
CA LYS A 66 24.19 2.44 11.09
C LYS A 66 24.50 2.22 12.56
N ALA A 67 25.17 3.18 13.21
CA ALA A 67 25.44 3.13 14.64
C ALA A 67 24.14 3.13 15.46
N LEU A 68 23.20 4.03 15.14
CA LEU A 68 21.89 4.10 15.80
C LEU A 68 21.07 2.82 15.58
N CYS A 69 21.04 2.28 14.36
CA CYS A 69 20.35 1.03 14.07
C CYS A 69 20.87 -0.11 14.95
N LYS A 70 22.19 -0.22 15.10
CA LYS A 70 22.80 -1.25 15.96
C LYS A 70 22.54 -0.99 17.44
N GLU A 71 22.68 0.26 17.88
CA GLU A 71 22.51 0.62 19.28
C GLU A 71 21.08 0.37 19.73
N TYR A 72 20.09 0.84 18.96
CA TYR A 72 18.66 0.83 19.28
C TYR A 72 17.89 -0.37 18.76
N ASP A 73 18.57 -1.34 18.15
CA ASP A 73 17.94 -2.51 17.52
C ASP A 73 16.81 -2.07 16.56
N MET A 74 17.14 -1.11 15.69
CA MET A 74 16.16 -0.59 14.73
C MET A 74 15.95 -1.59 13.59
N ASP A 75 14.69 -1.71 13.18
CA ASP A 75 14.33 -2.27 11.88
C ASP A 75 15.11 -1.53 10.78
N PRO A 76 15.29 -2.13 9.59
CA PRO A 76 15.90 -1.45 8.45
C PRO A 76 15.25 -0.10 8.17
N VAL A 77 15.99 0.98 8.44
CA VAL A 77 15.54 2.35 8.24
C VAL A 77 15.36 2.64 6.76
N ARG A 78 14.39 3.48 6.42
CA ARG A 78 14.25 4.00 5.05
C ARG A 78 14.55 5.47 5.05
N LEU A 79 15.54 5.85 4.26
CA LEU A 79 15.93 7.22 4.00
C LEU A 79 15.83 7.46 2.49
N ARG A 80 15.10 8.49 2.10
CA ARG A 80 14.94 8.86 0.68
C ARG A 80 14.64 10.34 0.53
N PRO A 81 14.91 10.92 -0.65
CA PRO A 81 14.37 12.23 -1.00
C PRO A 81 12.85 12.29 -0.83
N ALA A 82 12.33 13.40 -0.34
CA ALA A 82 10.88 13.64 -0.24
C ALA A 82 10.21 13.70 -1.62
N THR A 83 11.00 13.95 -2.67
CA THR A 83 10.61 13.95 -4.08
C THR A 83 10.57 12.55 -4.70
N HIS A 84 11.09 11.52 -4.01
CA HIS A 84 11.12 10.15 -4.53
C HIS A 84 9.70 9.59 -4.68
N ARG A 85 9.32 9.29 -5.92
CA ARG A 85 8.06 8.65 -6.27
C ARG A 85 8.24 7.14 -6.27
N LEU A 86 7.41 6.42 -5.51
CA LEU A 86 7.55 4.96 -5.45
C LEU A 86 7.17 4.33 -6.78
N ARG A 87 7.96 3.36 -7.23
CA ARG A 87 7.66 2.56 -8.42
C ARG A 87 6.58 1.54 -8.09
N ALA A 88 5.37 1.75 -8.59
CA ALA A 88 4.19 0.96 -8.30
C ALA A 88 3.78 0.04 -9.46
N LEU A 89 3.38 -1.18 -9.12
CA LEU A 89 2.73 -2.15 -10.00
C LEU A 89 1.27 -2.31 -9.58
N ILE A 90 0.33 -2.09 -10.49
CA ILE A 90 -1.09 -2.32 -10.21
C ILE A 90 -1.49 -3.68 -10.77
N MET A 91 -2.22 -4.47 -9.98
CA MET A 91 -2.89 -5.69 -10.43
C MET A 91 -4.40 -5.46 -10.43
N VAL A 92 -5.07 -5.81 -11.52
CA VAL A 92 -6.51 -5.57 -11.74
C VAL A 92 -7.15 -6.80 -12.40
N SER A 93 -8.43 -7.06 -12.12
CA SER A 93 -9.23 -8.04 -12.88
C SER A 93 -10.19 -7.32 -13.82
N ARG A 94 -11.48 -7.68 -13.85
CA ARG A 94 -12.47 -7.03 -14.74
C ARG A 94 -13.03 -5.73 -14.19
N ILE A 95 -13.03 -5.58 -12.87
CA ILE A 95 -13.58 -4.40 -12.19
C ILE A 95 -12.49 -3.32 -12.15
N GLY A 96 -12.70 -2.21 -12.86
CA GLY A 96 -11.64 -1.22 -13.15
C GLY A 96 -11.74 0.13 -12.45
N HIS A 97 -12.72 0.38 -11.57
CA HIS A 97 -12.91 1.73 -10.99
C HIS A 97 -11.71 2.19 -10.16
N CYS A 98 -11.15 1.32 -9.30
CA CYS A 98 -9.95 1.64 -8.53
C CYS A 98 -8.73 1.89 -9.43
N LEU A 99 -8.56 1.09 -10.50
CA LEU A 99 -7.49 1.30 -11.47
C LEU A 99 -7.61 2.68 -12.13
N ASN A 100 -8.81 3.02 -12.61
CA ASN A 100 -9.07 4.28 -13.27
C ASN A 100 -8.82 5.48 -12.34
N ASP A 101 -9.28 5.41 -11.10
CA ASP A 101 -9.05 6.46 -10.09
C ASP A 101 -7.56 6.66 -9.81
N LEU A 102 -6.78 5.59 -9.62
CA LEU A 102 -5.34 5.68 -9.40
C LEU A 102 -4.60 6.28 -10.61
N LEU A 103 -4.89 5.80 -11.83
CA LEU A 103 -4.29 6.33 -13.06
C LEU A 103 -4.60 7.82 -13.23
N PHE A 104 -5.85 8.21 -13.00
CA PHE A 104 -6.28 9.59 -13.09
C PHE A 104 -5.53 10.48 -12.08
N ARG A 105 -5.44 10.08 -10.80
CA ARG A 105 -4.76 10.88 -9.76
C ARG A 105 -3.29 11.09 -10.06
N VAL A 106 -2.58 10.03 -10.49
CA VAL A 106 -1.16 10.12 -10.86
C VAL A 106 -0.96 11.11 -12.02
N ARG A 107 -1.83 11.07 -13.03
CA ARG A 107 -1.74 11.97 -14.18
C ARG A 107 -2.18 13.40 -13.87
N ALA A 108 -3.20 13.56 -13.05
CA ALA A 108 -3.82 14.86 -12.77
C ALA A 108 -2.96 15.75 -11.88
N SER A 109 -2.18 15.16 -10.96
CA SER A 109 -1.37 15.94 -10.03
C SER A 109 -0.23 15.12 -9.44
N GLU A 110 0.98 15.67 -9.54
CA GLU A 110 2.18 15.08 -8.93
C GLU A 110 2.05 14.94 -7.40
N THR A 111 1.24 15.78 -6.74
CA THR A 111 1.10 15.80 -5.28
C THR A 111 -0.05 14.96 -4.73
N GLN A 112 -1.03 14.57 -5.56
CA GLN A 112 -2.15 13.76 -5.08
C GLN A 112 -1.74 12.31 -4.78
N LEU A 113 -0.85 11.75 -5.59
CA LEU A 113 -0.35 10.39 -5.41
C LEU A 113 1.13 10.30 -5.81
N PRO A 114 2.07 10.24 -4.85
CA PRO A 114 3.51 10.28 -5.12
C PRO A 114 4.06 8.90 -5.52
N VAL A 115 3.49 8.31 -6.58
CA VAL A 115 3.91 7.02 -7.15
C VAL A 115 4.02 7.12 -8.67
N ASP A 116 4.94 6.35 -9.23
CA ASP A 116 5.03 6.11 -10.66
C ASP A 116 4.42 4.74 -10.96
N ILE A 117 3.30 4.71 -11.67
CA ILE A 117 2.69 3.44 -12.10
C ILE A 117 3.49 2.94 -13.30
N VAL A 118 4.41 2.02 -13.07
CA VAL A 118 5.37 1.57 -14.09
C VAL A 118 4.88 0.35 -14.88
N ALA A 119 3.87 -0.34 -14.38
CA ALA A 119 3.22 -1.44 -15.08
C ALA A 119 1.83 -1.74 -14.46
N VAL A 120 0.92 -2.25 -15.29
CA VAL A 120 -0.35 -2.85 -14.86
C VAL A 120 -0.39 -4.30 -15.32
N ILE A 121 -0.70 -5.22 -14.41
CA ILE A 121 -0.95 -6.62 -14.70
C ILE A 121 -2.45 -6.89 -14.61
N SER A 122 -2.98 -7.64 -15.57
CA SER A 122 -4.33 -8.18 -15.46
C SER A 122 -4.42 -9.62 -15.93
N ASN A 123 -5.30 -10.38 -15.29
CA ASN A 123 -5.70 -11.70 -15.74
C ASN A 123 -6.79 -11.66 -16.83
N HIS A 124 -7.20 -10.46 -17.27
CA HIS A 124 -8.15 -10.21 -18.35
C HIS A 124 -7.69 -9.06 -19.26
N PRO A 125 -8.13 -8.98 -20.52
CA PRO A 125 -7.71 -7.90 -21.44
C PRO A 125 -8.51 -6.59 -21.28
N ASP A 126 -9.56 -6.60 -20.45
CA ASP A 126 -10.61 -5.56 -20.38
C ASP A 126 -10.09 -4.11 -20.28
N HIS A 127 -8.96 -3.88 -19.60
CA HIS A 127 -8.44 -2.54 -19.30
C HIS A 127 -7.19 -2.14 -20.11
N GLU A 128 -6.79 -2.93 -21.11
CA GLU A 128 -5.57 -2.66 -21.90
C GLU A 128 -5.62 -1.28 -22.57
N ALA A 129 -6.73 -0.94 -23.22
CA ALA A 129 -6.89 0.36 -23.89
C ALA A 129 -6.81 1.54 -22.92
N LEU A 130 -7.40 1.42 -21.73
CA LEU A 130 -7.35 2.46 -20.68
C LEU A 130 -5.92 2.66 -20.15
N VAL A 131 -5.20 1.57 -19.90
CA VAL A 131 -3.85 1.61 -19.34
C VAL A 131 -2.87 2.18 -20.37
N THR A 132 -2.95 1.72 -21.61
CA THR A 132 -2.10 2.19 -22.71
C THR A 132 -2.36 3.65 -23.06
N SER A 133 -3.60 4.14 -22.95
CA SER A 133 -3.90 5.57 -23.14
C SER A 133 -3.26 6.48 -22.08
N HIS A 134 -2.87 5.93 -20.93
CA HIS A 134 -2.11 6.62 -19.89
C HIS A 134 -0.58 6.47 -20.06
N GLY A 135 -0.12 5.81 -21.13
CA GLY A 135 1.31 5.59 -21.40
C GLY A 135 1.96 4.54 -20.50
N VAL A 136 1.16 3.71 -19.82
CA VAL A 136 1.66 2.68 -18.90
C VAL A 136 1.72 1.32 -19.61
N PRO A 137 2.79 0.51 -19.41
CA PRO A 137 2.84 -0.87 -19.91
C PRO A 137 1.72 -1.74 -19.32
N PHE A 138 0.97 -2.42 -20.19
CA PHE A 138 -0.04 -3.41 -19.80
C PHE A 138 0.48 -4.84 -20.02
N HIS A 139 0.32 -5.68 -19.01
CA HIS A 139 0.73 -7.08 -19.03
C HIS A 139 -0.48 -7.99 -18.84
N TYR A 140 -0.96 -8.57 -19.94
CA TYR A 140 -2.01 -9.58 -19.90
C TYR A 140 -1.43 -10.94 -19.51
N LEU A 141 -1.70 -11.39 -18.28
CA LEU A 141 -1.24 -12.65 -17.72
C LEU A 141 -2.44 -13.53 -17.32
N PRO A 142 -3.05 -14.25 -18.28
CA PRO A 142 -4.25 -15.04 -18.03
C PRO A 142 -3.96 -16.29 -17.20
N ILE A 143 -4.95 -16.68 -16.40
CA ILE A 143 -4.94 -17.94 -15.64
C ILE A 143 -5.97 -18.86 -16.30
N VAL A 144 -5.50 -19.76 -17.17
CA VAL A 144 -6.34 -20.69 -17.94
C VAL A 144 -6.00 -22.12 -17.52
N GLY A 145 -7.02 -22.91 -17.23
CA GLY A 145 -6.90 -24.33 -16.90
C GLY A 145 -8.24 -25.04 -17.10
N GLN A 146 -8.18 -26.27 -17.61
CA GLN A 146 -9.36 -27.11 -17.89
C GLN A 146 -9.90 -27.76 -16.61
N ASP A 147 -9.06 -27.90 -15.60
CA ASP A 147 -9.37 -28.46 -14.29
C ASP A 147 -8.71 -27.63 -13.17
N ALA A 148 -8.90 -28.04 -11.91
CA ALA A 148 -8.37 -27.32 -10.76
C ALA A 148 -6.83 -27.35 -10.67
N GLU A 149 -6.21 -28.46 -11.07
CA GLU A 149 -4.77 -28.67 -10.98
C GLU A 149 -4.02 -27.83 -12.03
N SER A 150 -4.45 -27.90 -13.29
CA SER A 150 -3.93 -27.06 -14.37
C SER A 150 -4.13 -25.58 -14.11
N ARG A 151 -5.25 -25.17 -13.50
CA ARG A 151 -5.48 -23.78 -13.09
C ARG A 151 -4.53 -23.35 -11.98
N LYS A 152 -4.27 -24.22 -11.00
CA LYS A 152 -3.29 -23.97 -9.94
C LYS A 152 -1.89 -23.81 -10.51
N ALA A 153 -1.45 -24.69 -11.41
CA ALA A 153 -0.16 -24.60 -12.09
C ALA A 153 -0.05 -23.32 -12.95
N ALA A 154 -1.11 -22.95 -13.67
CA ALA A 154 -1.15 -21.71 -14.45
C ALA A 154 -1.03 -20.46 -13.54
N LYS A 155 -1.68 -20.48 -12.37
CA LYS A 155 -1.57 -19.42 -11.38
C LYS A 155 -0.16 -19.32 -10.81
N GLU A 156 0.47 -20.44 -10.43
CA GLU A 156 1.85 -20.45 -9.93
C GLU A 156 2.83 -19.86 -10.95
N LYS A 157 2.69 -20.25 -12.23
CA LYS A 157 3.47 -19.68 -13.33
C LYS A 157 3.23 -18.18 -13.49
N GLN A 158 1.99 -17.73 -13.38
CA GLN A 158 1.63 -16.31 -13.47
C GLN A 158 2.23 -15.50 -12.32
N GLU A 159 2.18 -16.00 -11.10
CA GLU A 159 2.80 -15.36 -9.94
C GLU A 159 4.33 -15.29 -10.07
N ASP A 160 4.97 -16.29 -10.69
CA ASP A 160 6.41 -16.23 -11.00
C ASP A 160 6.74 -15.14 -12.03
N GLN A 161 5.88 -14.91 -13.01
CA GLN A 161 6.00 -13.78 -13.94
C GLN A 161 5.81 -12.44 -13.22
N VAL A 162 4.87 -12.34 -12.28
CA VAL A 162 4.69 -11.15 -11.44
C VAL A 162 5.95 -10.87 -10.63
N LEU A 163 6.51 -11.87 -9.94
CA LEU A 163 7.75 -11.73 -9.18
C LEU A 163 8.95 -11.37 -10.08
N HIS A 164 9.00 -11.90 -11.29
CA HIS A 164 10.00 -11.52 -12.28
C HIS A 164 9.88 -10.03 -12.65
N LEU A 165 8.67 -9.55 -12.97
CA LEU A 165 8.42 -8.14 -13.29
C LEU A 165 8.74 -7.24 -12.09
N VAL A 166 8.36 -7.64 -10.87
CA VAL A 166 8.68 -6.90 -9.64
C VAL A 166 10.18 -6.66 -9.51
N ARG A 167 11.00 -7.70 -9.73
CA ARG A 167 12.47 -7.56 -9.69
C ARG A 167 13.01 -6.75 -10.87
N LYS A 168 12.54 -7.03 -12.08
CA LYS A 168 13.04 -6.42 -13.32
C LYS A 168 12.76 -4.92 -13.37
N LEU A 169 11.61 -4.48 -12.88
CA LEU A 169 11.15 -3.10 -12.93
C LEU A 169 11.43 -2.33 -11.64
N ASP A 170 12.12 -2.95 -10.67
CA ASP A 170 12.40 -2.41 -9.34
C ASP A 170 11.14 -1.87 -8.65
N ILE A 171 10.14 -2.75 -8.48
CA ILE A 171 8.85 -2.39 -7.89
C ILE A 171 8.97 -2.28 -6.37
N GLU A 172 8.57 -1.13 -5.84
CA GLU A 172 8.57 -0.82 -4.41
C GLU A 172 7.21 -1.10 -3.76
N LEU A 173 6.12 -1.02 -4.53
CA LEU A 173 4.75 -1.25 -4.08
C LEU A 173 3.93 -2.01 -5.12
N VAL A 174 3.24 -3.08 -4.70
CA VAL A 174 2.19 -3.74 -5.48
C VAL A 174 0.82 -3.34 -4.94
N VAL A 175 -0.09 -2.96 -5.83
CA VAL A 175 -1.44 -2.53 -5.48
C VAL A 175 -2.45 -3.46 -6.14
N LEU A 176 -3.24 -4.18 -5.34
CA LEU A 176 -4.33 -5.01 -5.83
C LEU A 176 -5.59 -4.15 -5.96
N ALA A 177 -5.76 -3.51 -7.11
CA ALA A 177 -6.92 -2.70 -7.45
C ALA A 177 -8.07 -3.61 -7.91
N ARG A 178 -8.75 -4.25 -6.96
CA ARG A 178 -9.80 -5.25 -7.23
C ARG A 178 -9.30 -6.41 -8.11
N TYR A 179 -8.09 -6.90 -7.81
CA TYR A 179 -7.60 -8.16 -8.35
C TYR A 179 -8.31 -9.34 -7.66
N MET A 180 -9.00 -10.16 -8.44
CA MET A 180 -9.97 -11.16 -7.94
C MET A 180 -9.36 -12.54 -7.72
N GLN A 181 -8.04 -12.68 -7.80
CA GLN A 181 -7.35 -13.95 -7.52
C GLN A 181 -6.68 -13.86 -6.17
N VAL A 182 -6.95 -14.85 -5.31
CA VAL A 182 -6.23 -15.02 -4.04
C VAL A 182 -4.74 -15.19 -4.37
N LEU A 183 -3.85 -14.48 -3.70
CA LEU A 183 -2.40 -14.64 -3.87
C LEU A 183 -1.88 -15.86 -3.11
N SER A 184 -0.88 -16.57 -3.64
CA SER A 184 -0.26 -17.68 -2.92
C SER A 184 0.60 -17.20 -1.73
N PRO A 185 0.85 -18.05 -0.72
CA PRO A 185 1.77 -17.73 0.36
C PRO A 185 3.18 -17.33 -0.12
N LYS A 186 3.62 -17.86 -1.27
CA LYS A 186 4.93 -17.57 -1.88
C LYS A 186 5.07 -16.08 -2.23
N ILE A 187 4.10 -15.52 -2.96
CA ILE A 187 4.14 -14.11 -3.36
C ILE A 187 3.87 -13.18 -2.16
N CYS A 188 2.97 -13.57 -1.25
CA CYS A 188 2.71 -12.81 -0.01
C CYS A 188 3.98 -12.69 0.86
N SER A 189 4.74 -13.78 1.00
CA SER A 189 6.00 -13.77 1.75
C SER A 189 7.08 -12.94 1.05
N ALA A 190 7.27 -13.14 -0.27
CA ALA A 190 8.29 -12.42 -1.04
C ALA A 190 8.09 -10.90 -1.08
N LEU A 191 6.84 -10.45 -0.98
CA LEU A 191 6.45 -9.03 -1.04
C LEU A 191 5.80 -8.56 0.26
N SER A 192 6.13 -9.21 1.40
CA SER A 192 5.58 -8.84 2.70
C SER A 192 5.79 -7.35 3.00
N GLY A 193 4.74 -6.68 3.46
CA GLY A 193 4.73 -5.23 3.70
C GLY A 193 4.84 -4.34 2.44
N ARG A 194 4.72 -4.92 1.23
CA ARG A 194 4.77 -4.22 -0.06
C ARG A 194 3.57 -4.51 -0.97
N ILE A 195 2.55 -5.21 -0.47
CA ILE A 195 1.30 -5.42 -1.21
C ILE A 195 0.15 -4.76 -0.45
N ILE A 196 -0.55 -3.82 -1.07
CA ILE A 196 -1.79 -3.22 -0.56
C ILE A 196 -2.96 -3.76 -1.36
N ASN A 197 -3.99 -4.23 -0.66
CA ASN A 197 -5.25 -4.68 -1.25
C ASN A 197 -6.41 -3.78 -0.85
N ILE A 198 -7.41 -3.66 -1.72
CA ILE A 198 -8.72 -3.08 -1.39
C ILE A 198 -9.76 -4.20 -1.26
N HIS A 199 -10.32 -4.33 -0.06
CA HIS A 199 -11.47 -5.16 0.21
C HIS A 199 -12.74 -4.30 0.21
N HIS A 200 -13.78 -4.81 -0.44
CA HIS A 200 -15.04 -4.11 -0.75
C HIS A 200 -16.10 -4.20 0.35
N SER A 201 -15.67 -4.55 1.56
CA SER A 201 -16.48 -4.55 2.77
C SER A 201 -15.75 -3.81 3.89
N PHE A 202 -16.51 -3.39 4.89
CA PHE A 202 -15.96 -2.91 6.15
C PHE A 202 -15.57 -4.12 7.02
N LEU A 203 -14.33 -4.59 6.86
CA LEU A 203 -13.81 -5.70 7.65
C LEU A 203 -13.92 -5.40 9.16
N PRO A 204 -14.29 -6.40 9.99
CA PRO A 204 -14.39 -7.83 9.68
C PRO A 204 -15.75 -8.30 9.11
N SER A 205 -16.67 -7.39 8.80
CA SER A 205 -18.02 -7.75 8.32
C SER A 205 -18.02 -8.17 6.84
N PHE A 206 -18.90 -9.11 6.48
CA PHE A 206 -19.15 -9.55 5.08
C PHE A 206 -17.90 -10.05 4.33
N LYS A 207 -17.16 -10.98 4.92
CA LYS A 207 -16.04 -11.68 4.25
C LYS A 207 -16.58 -12.58 3.11
N GLY A 208 -15.72 -12.86 2.13
CA GLY A 208 -16.03 -13.80 1.04
C GLY A 208 -16.81 -13.18 -0.14
N ALA A 209 -17.57 -14.02 -0.86
CA ALA A 209 -18.16 -13.64 -2.14
C ALA A 209 -19.43 -12.77 -2.02
N ARG A 210 -19.61 -11.83 -2.97
CA ARG A 210 -20.82 -10.99 -3.15
C ARG A 210 -21.25 -10.20 -1.88
N PRO A 211 -20.37 -9.47 -1.20
CA PRO A 211 -20.71 -8.77 0.04
C PRO A 211 -21.79 -7.71 -0.12
N TYR A 212 -21.93 -7.06 -1.28
CA TYR A 212 -23.05 -6.12 -1.50
C TYR A 212 -24.42 -6.80 -1.54
N HIS A 213 -24.50 -8.06 -1.96
CA HIS A 213 -25.75 -8.82 -1.85
C HIS A 213 -26.02 -9.20 -0.40
N GLN A 214 -24.99 -9.67 0.33
CA GLN A 214 -25.12 -9.95 1.76
C GLN A 214 -25.55 -8.71 2.56
N ALA A 215 -25.00 -7.54 2.22
CA ALA A 215 -25.35 -6.25 2.81
C ALA A 215 -26.81 -5.86 2.53
N TYR A 216 -27.26 -6.05 1.28
CA TYR A 216 -28.66 -5.84 0.88
C TYR A 216 -29.61 -6.76 1.64
N ASP A 217 -29.35 -8.07 1.62
CA ASP A 217 -30.19 -9.09 2.29
C ASP A 217 -30.27 -8.84 3.80
N ARG A 218 -29.19 -8.34 4.41
CA ARG A 218 -29.14 -7.98 5.83
C ARG A 218 -29.79 -6.63 6.15
N GLY A 219 -30.09 -5.81 5.14
CA GLY A 219 -30.74 -4.51 5.28
C GLY A 219 -29.86 -3.44 5.94
N VAL A 220 -28.54 -3.48 5.74
CA VAL A 220 -27.59 -2.56 6.39
C VAL A 220 -27.89 -1.10 6.05
N LYS A 221 -27.43 -0.18 6.90
CA LYS A 221 -27.55 1.29 6.69
C LYS A 221 -26.21 1.96 6.41
N ILE A 222 -25.14 1.17 6.43
CA ILE A 222 -23.80 1.55 6.04
C ILE A 222 -23.17 0.39 5.25
N ILE A 223 -22.41 0.74 4.22
CA ILE A 223 -21.43 -0.13 3.58
C ILE A 223 -20.05 0.50 3.78
N GLY A 224 -18.98 -0.23 3.49
CA GLY A 224 -17.64 0.33 3.57
C GLY A 224 -16.62 -0.45 2.77
N ALA A 225 -15.39 0.04 2.81
CA ALA A 225 -14.24 -0.59 2.20
C ALA A 225 -13.03 -0.50 3.14
N THR A 226 -12.12 -1.45 3.00
CA THR A 226 -10.91 -1.57 3.82
C THR A 226 -9.70 -1.75 2.92
N ALA A 227 -8.73 -0.83 3.01
CA ALA A 227 -7.39 -1.05 2.48
C ALA A 227 -6.51 -1.67 3.56
N HIS A 228 -5.78 -2.72 3.20
CA HIS A 228 -4.93 -3.46 4.14
C HIS A 228 -3.70 -4.03 3.42
N PHE A 229 -2.65 -4.33 4.20
CA PHE A 229 -1.55 -5.13 3.68
C PHE A 229 -2.00 -6.56 3.40
N VAL A 230 -1.47 -7.19 2.36
CA VAL A 230 -1.74 -8.61 2.09
C VAL A 230 -0.81 -9.49 2.91
N THR A 231 -1.37 -10.52 3.53
CA THR A 231 -0.66 -11.59 4.23
C THR A 231 -1.03 -12.95 3.60
N ALA A 232 -0.49 -14.05 4.14
CA ALA A 232 -0.91 -15.39 3.71
C ALA A 232 -2.36 -15.72 4.12
N ASP A 233 -2.87 -15.04 5.15
CA ASP A 233 -4.24 -15.17 5.63
C ASP A 233 -5.17 -14.24 4.84
N LEU A 234 -6.12 -14.82 4.12
CA LEU A 234 -7.01 -14.09 3.21
C LEU A 234 -7.86 -13.06 3.97
N ASP A 235 -7.80 -11.80 3.55
CA ASP A 235 -8.57 -10.67 4.10
C ASP A 235 -8.33 -10.38 5.61
N GLU A 236 -7.22 -10.86 6.20
CA GLU A 236 -6.88 -10.65 7.63
C GLU A 236 -5.63 -9.78 7.84
N GLY A 237 -5.06 -9.22 6.78
CA GLY A 237 -3.82 -8.47 6.90
C GLY A 237 -4.00 -7.11 7.61
N PRO A 238 -2.90 -6.51 8.11
CA PRO A 238 -2.96 -5.26 8.86
C PRO A 238 -3.67 -4.13 8.11
N ILE A 239 -4.74 -3.60 8.71
CA ILE A 239 -5.58 -2.54 8.15
C ILE A 239 -4.80 -1.23 8.08
N ILE A 240 -4.88 -0.54 6.93
CA ILE A 240 -4.26 0.78 6.70
C ILE A 240 -5.32 1.88 6.78
N GLU A 241 -6.46 1.70 6.11
CA GLU A 241 -7.52 2.71 6.02
C GLU A 241 -8.88 2.04 5.86
N GLN A 242 -9.91 2.63 6.45
CA GLN A 242 -11.30 2.22 6.26
C GLN A 242 -12.22 3.43 6.13
N ARG A 243 -13.21 3.32 5.24
CA ARG A 243 -14.29 4.30 5.15
C ARG A 243 -15.63 3.62 4.99
N VAL A 244 -16.67 4.34 5.39
CA VAL A 244 -18.07 3.92 5.27
C VAL A 244 -18.87 4.92 4.46
N ALA A 245 -19.93 4.43 3.83
CA ALA A 245 -20.91 5.22 3.13
C ALA A 245 -22.32 4.82 3.59
N ARG A 246 -23.17 5.81 3.88
CA ARG A 246 -24.57 5.58 4.27
C ARG A 246 -25.37 5.02 3.10
N VAL A 247 -26.20 4.01 3.34
CA VAL A 247 -27.13 3.43 2.36
C VAL A 247 -28.52 3.31 2.99
N ASP A 248 -29.54 3.13 2.16
CA ASP A 248 -30.92 3.00 2.64
C ASP A 248 -31.67 1.83 1.97
N HIS A 249 -32.91 1.64 2.41
CA HIS A 249 -33.76 0.51 2.00
C HIS A 249 -34.32 0.63 0.58
N ALA A 250 -34.16 1.77 -0.09
CA ALA A 250 -34.59 1.96 -1.47
C ALA A 250 -33.50 1.54 -2.47
N MET A 251 -32.26 1.33 -2.01
CA MET A 251 -31.13 0.96 -2.87
C MET A 251 -31.13 -0.54 -3.20
N THR A 252 -31.01 -0.84 -4.49
CA THR A 252 -30.79 -2.21 -5.01
C THR A 252 -29.34 -2.67 -4.79
N PRO A 253 -29.04 -3.98 -4.86
CA PRO A 253 -27.66 -4.49 -4.75
C PRO A 253 -26.68 -3.84 -5.73
N ARG A 254 -27.15 -3.47 -6.94
CA ARG A 254 -26.33 -2.76 -7.93
C ARG A 254 -25.98 -1.35 -7.48
N GLN A 255 -26.96 -0.59 -6.99
CA GLN A 255 -26.72 0.76 -6.46
C GLN A 255 -25.82 0.74 -5.23
N LEU A 256 -25.90 -0.30 -4.39
CA LEU A 256 -24.94 -0.50 -3.30
C LEU A 256 -23.52 -0.71 -3.84
N ALA A 257 -23.36 -1.51 -4.89
CA ALA A 257 -22.06 -1.74 -5.52
C ALA A 257 -21.49 -0.48 -6.20
N ASP A 258 -22.33 0.32 -6.86
CA ASP A 258 -21.93 1.60 -7.46
C ASP A 258 -21.41 2.55 -6.37
N LYS A 259 -22.17 2.74 -5.29
CA LYS A 259 -21.76 3.57 -4.14
C LYS A 259 -20.54 3.02 -3.39
N GLY A 260 -20.43 1.69 -3.34
CA GLY A 260 -19.29 1.00 -2.78
C GLY A 260 -18.01 1.27 -3.56
N SER A 261 -18.10 1.31 -4.90
CA SER A 261 -16.96 1.55 -5.79
C SER A 261 -16.30 2.91 -5.53
N ASP A 262 -17.08 3.96 -5.27
CA ASP A 262 -16.55 5.28 -4.88
C ASP A 262 -15.77 5.22 -3.55
N THR A 263 -16.31 4.46 -2.59
CA THR A 263 -15.69 4.28 -1.27
C THR A 263 -14.38 3.52 -1.39
N GLU A 264 -14.36 2.46 -2.20
CA GLU A 264 -13.17 1.66 -2.47
C GLU A 264 -12.04 2.48 -3.11
N SER A 265 -12.36 3.28 -4.14
CA SER A 265 -11.38 4.15 -4.82
C SER A 265 -10.73 5.12 -3.83
N HIS A 266 -11.53 5.81 -3.01
CA HIS A 266 -11.00 6.75 -2.01
C HIS A 266 -10.13 6.08 -0.96
N VAL A 267 -10.56 4.93 -0.43
CA VAL A 267 -9.82 4.17 0.58
C VAL A 267 -8.48 3.68 0.02
N LEU A 268 -8.49 3.12 -1.18
CA LEU A 268 -7.26 2.62 -1.80
C LEU A 268 -6.28 3.75 -2.12
N ALA A 269 -6.77 4.86 -2.69
CA ALA A 269 -5.92 6.01 -3.00
C ALA A 269 -5.26 6.61 -1.74
N ALA A 270 -6.01 6.71 -0.63
CA ALA A 270 -5.46 7.16 0.66
C ALA A 270 -4.38 6.22 1.17
N ALA A 271 -4.62 4.91 1.17
CA ALA A 271 -3.63 3.92 1.62
C ALA A 271 -2.34 3.93 0.77
N VAL A 272 -2.48 4.01 -0.56
CA VAL A 272 -1.33 4.11 -1.47
C VAL A 272 -0.56 5.40 -1.21
N ARG A 273 -1.26 6.53 -1.05
CA ARG A 273 -0.64 7.83 -0.74
C ARG A 273 0.15 7.78 0.57
N TRP A 274 -0.46 7.34 1.66
CA TRP A 274 0.19 7.29 2.96
C TRP A 274 1.39 6.34 2.97
N TYR A 275 1.30 5.21 2.29
CA TYR A 275 2.44 4.32 2.10
C TYR A 275 3.56 5.03 1.33
N ALA A 276 3.23 5.67 0.22
CA ALA A 276 4.17 6.40 -0.63
C ALA A 276 4.78 7.64 0.02
N GLU A 277 4.17 8.19 1.07
CA GLU A 277 4.70 9.30 1.88
C GLU A 277 5.46 8.82 3.13
N GLY A 278 5.63 7.50 3.31
CA GLY A 278 6.34 6.91 4.45
C GLY A 278 5.57 7.05 5.78
N ARG A 279 4.24 7.10 5.73
CA ARG A 279 3.37 7.34 6.89
C ARG A 279 2.81 6.07 7.52
N VAL A 280 2.96 4.93 6.86
CA VAL A 280 2.38 3.65 7.29
C VAL A 280 3.48 2.73 7.80
N PHE A 281 3.34 2.24 9.04
CA PHE A 281 4.25 1.30 9.68
C PHE A 281 3.52 0.02 10.06
N LEU A 282 4.14 -1.13 9.83
CA LEU A 282 3.65 -2.42 10.34
C LEU A 282 3.95 -2.55 11.84
N ASN A 283 2.94 -2.97 12.60
CA ASN A 283 3.08 -3.27 14.02
C ASN A 283 2.32 -4.57 14.36
N GLY A 284 2.95 -5.71 14.08
CA GLY A 284 2.30 -7.02 14.20
C GLY A 284 1.09 -7.11 13.26
N ALA A 285 -0.09 -7.38 13.82
CA ALA A 285 -1.34 -7.50 13.07
C ALA A 285 -2.05 -6.16 12.76
N LYS A 286 -1.48 -5.02 13.17
CA LYS A 286 -2.04 -3.68 12.97
C LYS A 286 -1.03 -2.76 12.28
N THR A 287 -1.46 -1.55 11.96
CA THR A 287 -0.60 -0.50 11.43
C THR A 287 -0.58 0.73 12.34
N VAL A 288 0.49 1.50 12.25
CA VAL A 288 0.55 2.89 12.74
C VAL A 288 0.52 3.78 11.50
N VAL A 289 -0.39 4.75 11.45
CA VAL A 289 -0.55 5.67 10.32
C VAL A 289 -0.39 7.11 10.83
N PHE A 290 0.57 7.85 10.29
CA PHE A 290 0.76 9.27 10.60
C PHE A 290 0.02 10.17 9.59
N ASP A 291 -1.06 10.84 10.02
CA ASP A 291 -1.80 11.83 9.22
C ASP A 291 -1.15 13.23 9.23
#